data_AF-A0A4R8RLT5-F1
#
_entry.id   AF-A0A4R8RLT5-F1
#
_cell.length_a   1.000
_cell.length_b   1.000
_cell.length_c   1.000
_cell.angle_alpha   90.00
_cell.angle_beta   90.00
_cell.angle_gamma   90.00
#
_symmetry.space_group_name_H-M   'P 1'
#
loop_
_entity.id
_entity.type
_entity.pdbx_description
1 polymer ?
#
loop_
_entity_poly.entity_id
_entity_poly.type
_entity_poly.pdbx_seq_one_letter_code
_entity_poly.pdbx_strand_id
1 'polypeptide(L)'
;MPSVPEDQLALARELTRPNLVKHLTPAVVVPTCAQEWISRCLDSGAQAIIVPHVNTVEQAKLCVNASRFPPLGHRSVTMVTAMTQYTTQLSYTAIAEVVNDEVLIMPMIETKEGVENVEEIATVPGIDALFIGCADLCMELGIPGQ
;
A
#
# COMPACT_ATOMS: atom_id res chain seq x y z
N MET A 1 5.23 -9.67 -21.78
CA MET A 1 6.47 -8.89 -21.63
C MET A 1 7.63 -9.87 -21.48
N PRO A 2 8.86 -9.55 -21.91
CA PRO A 2 10.01 -10.37 -21.57
C PRO A 2 10.14 -10.48 -20.05
N SER A 3 10.53 -11.67 -19.56
CA SER A 3 10.76 -11.92 -18.13
C SER A 3 11.88 -11.02 -17.61
N VAL A 4 11.69 -10.44 -16.41
CA VAL A 4 12.73 -9.64 -15.77
C VAL A 4 13.90 -10.55 -15.39
N PRO A 5 15.17 -10.15 -15.64
CA PRO A 5 16.34 -10.92 -15.22
C PRO A 5 16.39 -11.15 -13.70
N GLU A 6 16.80 -12.34 -13.26
CA GLU A 6 16.79 -12.71 -11.83
C GLU A 6 17.72 -11.84 -10.98
N ASP A 7 18.85 -11.41 -11.53
CA ASP A 7 19.77 -10.48 -10.88
C ASP A 7 19.13 -9.11 -10.61
N GLN A 8 18.27 -8.65 -11.52
CA GLN A 8 17.49 -7.42 -11.36
C GLN A 8 16.40 -7.57 -10.27
N LEU A 9 15.72 -8.71 -10.22
CA LEU A 9 14.73 -9.00 -9.18
C LEU A 9 15.38 -9.12 -7.80
N ALA A 10 16.52 -9.81 -7.71
CA ALA A 10 17.27 -9.95 -6.47
C ALA A 10 17.74 -8.60 -5.94
N LEU A 11 18.34 -7.76 -6.80
CA LEU A 11 18.78 -6.41 -6.43
C LEU A 11 17.59 -5.52 -6.05
N ALA A 12 16.47 -5.60 -6.77
CA ALA A 12 15.28 -4.83 -6.44
C ALA A 12 14.76 -5.17 -5.04
N ARG A 13 14.62 -6.46 -4.71
CA ARG A 13 14.19 -6.92 -3.37
C ARG A 13 15.17 -6.52 -2.26
N GLU A 14 16.46 -6.54 -2.54
CA GLU A 14 17.47 -6.08 -1.59
C GLU A 14 17.29 -4.58 -1.29
N LEU A 15 17.05 -3.77 -2.33
CA LEU A 15 16.97 -2.32 -2.19
C LEU A 15 15.62 -1.83 -1.67
N THR A 16 14.51 -2.48 -2.03
CA THR A 16 13.16 -2.14 -1.52
C THR A 16 13.01 -2.43 -0.03
N ARG A 17 13.89 -3.26 0.54
CA ARG A 17 13.93 -3.52 1.98
C ARG A 17 14.70 -2.42 2.69
N PRO A 18 14.13 -1.82 3.75
CA PRO A 18 14.77 -0.72 4.47
C PRO A 18 16.05 -1.21 5.14
N ASN A 19 17.18 -0.75 4.62
CA ASN A 19 18.50 -1.00 5.22
C ASN A 19 18.72 -0.26 6.54
N LEU A 20 17.92 0.79 6.80
CA LEU A 20 18.08 1.67 7.98
C LEU A 20 17.60 1.01 9.29
N VAL A 21 16.65 0.09 9.21
CA VAL A 21 16.06 -0.63 10.36
C VAL A 21 15.88 -2.09 9.99
N LYS A 22 16.94 -2.88 10.18
CA LYS A 22 16.93 -4.32 9.91
C LYS A 22 15.76 -4.98 10.64
N HIS A 23 14.98 -5.77 9.91
CA HIS A 23 13.84 -6.56 10.40
C HIS A 23 12.57 -5.77 10.79
N LEU A 24 12.46 -4.49 10.42
CA LEU A 24 11.22 -3.73 10.58
C LEU A 24 10.58 -3.39 9.22
N THR A 25 9.25 -3.44 9.16
CA THR A 25 8.45 -3.01 8.01
C THR A 25 7.82 -1.65 8.33
N PRO A 26 8.26 -0.54 7.70
CA PRO A 26 7.69 0.78 7.93
C PRO A 26 6.30 0.87 7.32
N ALA A 27 5.31 1.10 8.18
CA ALA A 27 3.93 1.36 7.80
C ALA A 27 3.60 2.85 7.97
N VAL A 28 2.79 3.40 7.06
CA VAL A 28 2.31 4.79 7.12
C VAL A 28 0.79 4.80 7.06
N VAL A 29 0.17 5.46 8.04
CA VAL A 29 -1.24 5.89 7.94
C VAL A 29 -1.28 7.14 7.09
N VAL A 30 -1.93 7.09 5.93
CA VAL A 30 -2.09 8.28 5.06
C VAL A 30 -3.20 9.18 5.58
N PRO A 31 -3.20 10.49 5.26
CA PRO A 31 -4.24 11.40 5.75
C PRO A 31 -5.65 11.11 5.23
N THR A 32 -5.76 10.51 4.04
CA THR A 32 -7.04 10.22 3.37
C THR A 32 -6.86 9.17 2.27
N CYS A 33 -7.96 8.61 1.79
CA CYS A 33 -8.04 7.70 0.64
C CYS A 33 -7.82 8.45 -0.69
N ALA A 34 -6.61 8.95 -0.92
CA ALA A 34 -6.24 9.66 -2.15
C ALA A 34 -4.93 9.14 -2.74
N GLN A 35 -4.90 9.07 -4.09
CA GLN A 35 -3.82 8.45 -4.85
C GLN A 35 -2.46 9.11 -4.61
N GLU A 36 -2.45 10.43 -4.48
CA GLU A 36 -1.25 11.24 -4.27
C GLU A 36 -0.55 10.91 -2.95
N TRP A 37 -1.30 10.64 -1.89
CA TRP A 37 -0.73 10.29 -0.58
C TRP A 37 -0.19 8.87 -0.60
N ILE A 38 -0.96 7.92 -1.11
CA ILE A 38 -0.55 6.52 -1.22
C ILE A 38 0.74 6.41 -2.04
N SER A 39 0.75 6.99 -3.25
CA SER A 39 1.91 6.92 -4.14
C SER A 39 3.14 7.61 -3.53
N ARG A 40 2.97 8.79 -2.91
CA ARG A 40 4.10 9.56 -2.36
C ARG A 40 4.69 8.93 -1.11
N CYS A 41 3.86 8.35 -0.24
CA CYS A 41 4.34 7.63 0.94
C CYS A 41 5.14 6.38 0.54
N LEU A 42 4.67 5.66 -0.46
CA LEU A 42 5.40 4.54 -1.05
C LEU A 42 6.73 5.00 -1.67
N ASP A 43 6.74 6.05 -2.50
CA ASP A 43 7.99 6.61 -3.04
C ASP A 43 8.98 7.05 -1.94
N SER A 44 8.46 7.50 -0.80
CA SER A 44 9.23 7.88 0.38
C SER A 44 9.78 6.70 1.19
N GLY A 45 9.50 5.45 0.78
CA GLY A 45 10.05 4.24 1.40
C GLY A 45 9.11 3.52 2.37
N ALA A 46 7.82 3.89 2.42
CA ALA A 46 6.84 3.06 3.12
C ALA A 46 6.70 1.71 2.41
N GLN A 47 6.60 0.63 3.20
CA GLN A 47 6.35 -0.73 2.70
C GLN A 47 4.93 -1.20 2.98
N ALA A 48 4.22 -0.50 3.87
CA ALA A 48 2.83 -0.73 4.15
C ALA A 48 2.08 0.60 4.22
N ILE A 49 0.88 0.65 3.65
CA ILE A 49 0.00 1.81 3.70
C ILE A 49 -1.29 1.43 4.39
N ILE A 50 -1.65 2.18 5.42
CA ILE A 50 -2.93 2.10 6.09
C ILE A 50 -3.77 3.29 5.63
N VAL A 51 -4.96 3.04 5.11
CA VAL A 51 -5.83 4.08 4.53
C VAL A 51 -7.05 4.28 5.43
N PRO A 52 -7.22 5.46 6.06
CA PRO A 52 -8.36 5.73 6.94
C PRO A 52 -9.68 5.83 6.17
N HIS A 53 -10.79 5.62 6.87
CA HIS A 53 -12.17 5.80 6.43
C HIS A 53 -12.50 5.14 5.08
N VAL A 54 -12.08 3.90 4.89
CA VAL A 54 -12.48 3.12 3.71
C VAL A 54 -13.83 2.46 3.99
N ASN A 55 -14.86 2.99 3.34
CA ASN A 55 -16.25 2.60 3.53
C ASN A 55 -16.80 1.79 2.34
N THR A 56 -16.24 1.93 1.14
CA THR A 56 -16.77 1.29 -0.07
C THR A 56 -15.73 0.47 -0.84
N VAL A 57 -16.23 -0.45 -1.67
CA VAL A 57 -15.43 -1.27 -2.59
C VAL A 57 -14.66 -0.39 -3.59
N GLU A 58 -15.24 0.73 -4.03
CA GLU A 58 -14.61 1.68 -4.95
C GLU A 58 -13.39 2.35 -4.30
N GLN A 59 -13.49 2.73 -3.02
CA GLN A 59 -12.37 3.29 -2.27
C GLN A 59 -11.27 2.23 -2.08
N ALA A 60 -11.63 0.99 -1.76
CA ALA A 60 -10.66 -0.10 -1.67
C ALA A 60 -9.93 -0.35 -3.01
N LYS A 61 -10.68 -0.38 -4.12
CA LYS A 61 -10.10 -0.48 -5.48
C LYS A 61 -9.19 0.69 -5.81
N LEU A 62 -9.53 1.91 -5.37
CA LEU A 62 -8.66 3.09 -5.51
C LEU A 62 -7.34 2.88 -4.77
N CYS A 63 -7.37 2.33 -3.56
CA CYS A 63 -6.16 2.03 -2.77
C CYS A 63 -5.21 1.08 -3.51
N VAL A 64 -5.75 0.00 -4.08
CA VAL A 64 -4.97 -0.96 -4.89
C VAL A 64 -4.43 -0.28 -6.14
N ASN A 65 -5.29 0.46 -6.86
CA ASN A 65 -4.92 1.12 -8.10
C ASN A 65 -3.80 2.16 -7.90
N ALA A 66 -3.81 2.86 -6.77
CA ALA A 66 -2.81 3.88 -6.42
C ALA A 66 -1.47 3.29 -5.93
N SER A 67 -1.47 2.05 -5.45
CA SER A 67 -0.28 1.43 -4.86
C SER A 67 0.46 0.50 -5.82
N ARG A 68 -0.25 -0.10 -6.76
CA ARG A 68 0.28 -1.07 -7.72
C ARG A 68 0.58 -0.45 -9.07
N PHE A 69 1.62 -0.95 -9.72
CA PHE A 69 1.97 -0.66 -11.10
C PHE A 69 1.18 -1.56 -12.07
N PRO A 70 1.09 -1.18 -13.36
CA PRO A 70 0.48 -2.04 -14.37
C PRO A 70 1.08 -3.47 -14.37
N PRO A 71 0.27 -4.53 -14.53
CA PRO A 71 -1.16 -4.52 -14.86
C PRO A 71 -2.10 -4.49 -13.64
N LEU A 72 -1.58 -4.50 -12.41
CA LEU A 72 -2.38 -4.60 -11.19
C LEU A 72 -2.96 -3.26 -10.72
N GLY A 73 -2.40 -2.16 -11.20
CA GLY A 73 -2.89 -0.81 -10.92
C GLY A 73 -2.34 0.23 -11.90
N HIS A 74 -2.43 1.50 -11.52
CA HIS A 74 -2.06 2.65 -12.35
C HIS A 74 -1.15 3.63 -11.62
N ARG A 75 -0.38 3.17 -10.63
CA ARG A 75 0.64 3.98 -9.97
C ARG A 75 1.65 4.51 -11.00
N SER A 76 2.00 5.78 -10.88
CA SER A 76 3.03 6.40 -11.72
C SER A 76 4.43 5.93 -11.31
N VAL A 77 5.26 5.56 -12.27
CA VAL A 77 6.65 5.18 -12.04
C VAL A 77 7.50 6.44 -11.94
N THR A 78 8.20 6.63 -10.81
CA THR A 78 9.16 7.71 -10.62
C THR A 78 10.57 7.15 -10.58
N MET A 79 11.53 7.86 -11.19
CA MET A 79 12.94 7.49 -11.11
C MET A 79 13.49 7.81 -9.72
N VAL A 80 14.36 6.95 -9.20
CA VAL A 80 15.29 7.28 -8.09
C VAL A 80 14.53 7.74 -6.85
N THR A 81 13.87 6.80 -6.18
CA THR A 81 13.06 7.05 -4.97
C THR A 81 13.77 6.57 -3.71
N ALA A 82 13.30 7.00 -2.54
CA ALA A 82 13.82 6.49 -1.28
C ALA A 82 13.56 4.97 -1.15
N MET A 83 12.44 4.50 -1.69
CA MET A 83 12.09 3.07 -1.75
C MET A 83 13.15 2.24 -2.47
N THR A 84 13.76 2.74 -3.55
CA THR A 84 14.83 2.01 -4.27
C THR A 84 16.23 2.46 -3.85
N GLN A 85 16.36 3.12 -2.70
CA GLN A 85 17.61 3.69 -2.17
C GLN A 85 18.32 4.60 -3.18
N TYR A 86 17.54 5.33 -3.96
CA TYR A 86 18.00 6.24 -5.00
C TYR A 86 18.91 5.57 -6.04
N THR A 87 18.77 4.25 -6.25
CA THR A 87 19.54 3.54 -7.27
C THR A 87 19.08 3.90 -8.68
N THR A 88 20.01 3.85 -9.63
CA THR A 88 19.76 3.95 -11.08
C THR A 88 19.97 2.62 -11.80
N GLN A 89 20.29 1.54 -11.07
CA GLN A 89 20.70 0.25 -11.64
C GLN A 89 19.53 -0.70 -11.93
N LEU A 90 18.32 -0.34 -11.50
CA LEU A 90 17.12 -1.15 -11.67
C LEU A 90 16.33 -0.73 -12.90
N SER A 91 15.92 -1.72 -13.69
CA SER A 91 14.88 -1.53 -14.70
C SER A 91 13.51 -1.22 -14.08
N TYR A 92 12.67 -0.46 -14.80
CA TYR A 92 11.31 -0.15 -14.34
C TYR A 92 10.44 -1.38 -14.14
N THR A 93 10.64 -2.41 -14.98
CA THR A 93 9.91 -3.67 -14.87
C THR A 93 10.29 -4.43 -13.60
N ALA A 94 11.57 -4.43 -13.21
CA ALA A 94 12.00 -5.06 -11.97
C ALA A 94 11.43 -4.35 -10.74
N ILE A 95 11.43 -3.00 -10.75
CA ILE A 95 10.80 -2.21 -9.70
C ILE A 95 9.31 -2.53 -9.62
N ALA A 96 8.61 -2.51 -10.76
CA ALA A 96 7.18 -2.73 -10.81
C ALA A 96 6.79 -4.11 -10.27
N GLU A 97 7.52 -5.15 -10.66
CA GLU A 97 7.28 -6.53 -10.22
C GLU A 97 7.49 -6.69 -8.71
N VAL A 98 8.64 -6.26 -8.19
CA VAL A 98 8.95 -6.39 -6.76
C VAL A 98 8.01 -5.55 -5.90
N VAL A 99 7.73 -4.31 -6.29
CA VAL A 99 6.85 -3.43 -5.52
C VAL A 99 5.41 -3.96 -5.50
N ASN A 100 4.95 -4.54 -6.61
CA ASN A 100 3.62 -5.15 -6.66
C ASN A 100 3.47 -6.36 -5.72
N ASP A 101 4.56 -7.10 -5.49
CA ASP A 101 4.60 -8.26 -4.62
C ASP A 101 4.89 -7.92 -3.14
N GLU A 102 5.65 -6.86 -2.87
CA GLU A 102 6.15 -6.57 -1.51
C GLU A 102 5.38 -5.46 -0.75
N VAL A 103 4.60 -4.61 -1.42
CA VAL A 103 3.86 -3.52 -0.74
C VAL A 103 2.55 -3.99 -0.15
N LEU A 104 2.33 -3.70 1.13
CA LEU A 104 1.09 -4.02 1.85
C LEU A 104 0.09 -2.87 1.81
N ILE A 105 -1.18 -3.17 1.51
CA ILE A 105 -2.30 -2.22 1.53
C ILE A 105 -3.35 -2.68 2.52
N MET A 106 -3.65 -1.79 3.47
CA MET A 106 -4.55 -2.04 4.59
C MET A 106 -5.62 -0.95 4.69
N PRO A 107 -6.80 -1.15 4.10
CA PRO A 107 -7.97 -0.33 4.39
C PRO A 107 -8.28 -0.36 5.89
N MET A 108 -8.50 0.82 6.47
CA MET A 108 -8.95 0.95 7.83
C MET A 108 -10.47 1.00 7.86
N ILE A 109 -11.04 0.05 8.59
CA ILE A 109 -12.47 -0.04 8.87
C ILE A 109 -12.71 0.62 10.22
N GLU A 110 -13.35 1.79 10.17
CA GLU A 110 -13.52 2.63 11.36
C GLU A 110 -14.82 3.44 11.36
N THR A 111 -15.77 3.06 10.50
CA THR A 111 -17.10 3.67 10.42
C THR A 111 -18.15 2.57 10.40
N LYS A 112 -19.41 2.94 10.68
CA LYS A 112 -20.52 1.99 10.57
C LYS A 112 -20.67 1.44 9.14
N GLU A 113 -20.56 2.30 8.12
CA GLU A 113 -20.65 1.91 6.71
C GLU A 113 -19.52 0.94 6.32
N GLY A 114 -18.29 1.20 6.77
CA GLY A 114 -17.15 0.31 6.51
C GLY A 114 -17.34 -1.08 7.13
N VAL A 115 -17.99 -1.16 8.29
CA VAL A 115 -18.36 -2.45 8.91
C VAL A 115 -19.45 -3.14 8.11
N GLU A 116 -20.47 -2.43 7.64
CA GLU A 116 -21.56 -3.00 6.83
C GLU A 116 -21.06 -3.56 5.48
N ASN A 117 -19.98 -2.99 4.92
CA ASN A 117 -19.38 -3.39 3.64
C ASN A 117 -18.09 -4.22 3.79
N VAL A 118 -17.73 -4.66 5.00
CA VAL A 118 -16.38 -5.18 5.30
C VAL A 118 -16.04 -6.43 4.50
N GLU A 119 -16.99 -7.34 4.31
CA GLU A 119 -16.78 -8.56 3.53
C GLU A 119 -16.51 -8.25 2.06
N GLU A 120 -17.23 -7.29 1.49
CA GLU A 120 -17.02 -6.89 0.10
C GLU A 120 -15.67 -6.19 -0.08
N ILE A 121 -15.30 -5.30 0.85
CA ILE A 121 -13.99 -4.64 0.87
C ILE A 121 -12.86 -5.68 0.98
N ALA A 122 -12.99 -6.66 1.86
CA ALA A 122 -12.00 -7.72 2.07
C ALA A 122 -11.78 -8.59 0.82
N THR A 123 -12.78 -8.68 -0.07
CA THR A 123 -12.67 -9.50 -1.29
C THR A 123 -11.98 -8.79 -2.45
N VAL A 124 -11.66 -7.50 -2.33
CA VAL A 124 -10.99 -6.73 -3.39
C VAL A 124 -9.56 -7.27 -3.60
N PRO A 125 -9.21 -7.76 -4.80
CA PRO A 125 -7.86 -8.25 -5.07
C PRO A 125 -6.81 -7.16 -4.86
N GLY A 126 -5.75 -7.48 -4.12
CA GLY A 126 -4.68 -6.54 -3.76
C GLY A 126 -4.89 -5.82 -2.42
N ILE A 127 -5.98 -6.09 -1.72
CA ILE A 127 -6.10 -5.79 -0.28
C ILE A 127 -5.42 -6.91 0.50
N ASP A 128 -4.40 -6.55 1.28
CA ASP A 128 -3.53 -7.52 1.94
C ASP A 128 -3.99 -7.83 3.38
N ALA A 129 -4.57 -6.84 4.05
CA ALA A 129 -5.22 -6.99 5.36
C ALA A 129 -6.24 -5.86 5.60
N LEU A 130 -7.06 -5.99 6.64
CA LEU A 130 -7.90 -4.91 7.14
C LEU A 130 -7.35 -4.42 8.48
N PHE A 131 -7.37 -3.10 8.69
CA PHE A 131 -7.02 -2.48 9.95
C PHE A 131 -8.29 -1.99 10.65
N ILE A 132 -8.37 -2.08 11.97
CA ILE A 132 -9.53 -1.59 12.73
C ILE A 132 -9.15 -0.30 13.46
N GLY A 133 -9.78 0.81 13.09
CA GLY A 133 -9.65 2.08 13.80
C GLY A 133 -10.55 2.11 15.02
N CYS A 134 -10.17 1.41 16.10
CA CYS A 134 -11.08 1.16 17.23
C CYS A 134 -11.65 2.44 17.85
N ALA A 135 -10.83 3.49 17.99
CA ALA A 135 -11.27 4.74 18.62
C ALA A 135 -12.38 5.41 17.79
N ASP A 136 -12.15 5.60 16.49
CA ASP A 136 -13.11 6.22 15.59
C ASP A 136 -14.35 5.35 15.36
N LEU A 137 -14.17 4.02 15.29
CA LEU A 137 -15.29 3.09 15.20
C LEU A 137 -16.21 3.19 16.43
N CYS A 138 -15.64 3.22 17.64
CA CYS A 138 -16.42 3.35 18.86
C CYS A 138 -17.12 4.71 18.95
N MET A 139 -16.50 5.78 18.42
CA MET A 139 -17.15 7.09 18.29
C MET A 139 -18.36 7.03 17.33
N GLU A 140 -18.19 6.44 16.14
CA GLU A 140 -19.24 6.27 15.12
C GLU A 140 -20.40 5.40 15.58
N LEU A 141 -20.12 4.38 16.39
CA LEU A 141 -21.12 3.49 16.98
C LEU A 141 -21.82 4.07 18.22
N GLY A 142 -21.42 5.27 18.68
CA GLY A 142 -22.00 5.90 19.87
C GLY A 142 -21.61 5.24 21.19
N ILE A 143 -20.49 4.51 21.22
CA ILE A 143 -19.94 3.81 22.40
C ILE A 143 -18.49 4.23 22.70
N PRO A 144 -18.20 5.54 22.82
CA PRO A 144 -16.83 6.02 22.96
C PRO A 144 -16.11 5.44 24.18
N GLY A 145 -14.91 4.89 23.96
CA GLY A 145 -14.03 4.36 25.01
C GLY A 145 -14.40 2.97 25.56
N GLN A 146 -15.39 2.29 24.97
CA GLN A 146 -15.63 0.86 25.15
C GLN A 146 -14.90 0.06 24.08
#